data_AF-A0A9E3R266-F1
#
_entry.id   AF-A0A9E3R266-F1
#
_cell.length_a   1.000
_cell.length_b   1.000
_cell.length_c   1.000
_cell.angle_alpha   90.00
_cell.angle_beta   90.00
_cell.angle_gamma   90.00
#
_symmetry.space_group_name_H-M   'P 1'
#
loop_
_entity.id
_entity.type
_entity.pdbx_description
1 polymer ?
#
loop_
_entity_poly.entity_id
_entity_poly.type
_entity_poly.pdbx_seq_one_letter_code
_entity_poly.pdbx_strand_id
1 'polypeptide(L)'
;MMGLPLVLLAVVAGADGDVTLKVVSTPAGAQVSVDGSTVGKTPFTGKVEPGEHSVELTLDGYERTGKTASCVAQRDCLVSLALKEAPITVSLSSTPIGATATVDGKPVGLTPVDVDLSPGKHALSLALQGHQGVQTTLTVSRKGKRDFNFPLSAPRFQLAVQSSPPGAQLRLDGEAVGVTPWSGRTASGPHTLELSLVGFATATQDVTVLPRPLPTRAAVKLTPVPTALALSVEPKDARVLLDGKGVVANGGALPVKPGAHALEVELAGYEVQKLKVDVPKGETVSRAVTLTPLKVELVIHVTPADAEVRLDGAVVVVTVPLQVVPGTHQVEARRQGYTTVQHAVEVKPGTRGELAL
;
A
#
# COMPACT_ATOMS: atom_id res chain seq x y z
N MET A 1 74.61 -41.84 -41.02
CA MET A 1 73.67 -41.38 -39.97
C MET A 1 73.05 -40.07 -40.44
N MET A 2 71.72 -39.99 -40.40
CA MET A 2 70.86 -38.80 -40.37
C MET A 2 71.26 -37.58 -41.21
N GLY A 3 70.45 -37.31 -42.23
CA GLY A 3 70.28 -35.99 -42.84
C GLY A 3 68.80 -35.81 -43.19
N LEU A 4 68.21 -34.73 -42.70
CA LEU A 4 66.82 -34.28 -42.75
C LEU A 4 66.01 -34.67 -44.01
N PRO A 5 64.71 -34.99 -43.90
CA PRO A 5 63.86 -35.05 -45.08
C PRO A 5 63.62 -33.63 -45.61
N LEU A 6 64.06 -33.48 -46.85
CA LEU A 6 63.80 -32.43 -47.82
C LEU A 6 62.43 -31.75 -47.63
N VAL A 7 62.43 -30.46 -47.28
CA VAL A 7 61.25 -29.59 -47.44
C VAL A 7 61.03 -29.46 -48.94
N LEU A 8 60.03 -30.15 -49.47
CA LEU A 8 59.58 -30.01 -50.84
C LEU A 8 58.84 -28.67 -50.93
N LEU A 9 59.59 -27.61 -51.24
CA LEU A 9 59.02 -26.36 -51.72
C LEU A 9 58.46 -26.64 -53.12
N ALA A 10 57.19 -27.00 -53.18
CA ALA A 10 56.46 -27.03 -54.45
C ALA A 10 56.31 -25.58 -54.92
N VAL A 11 57.27 -25.14 -55.73
CA VAL A 11 57.10 -24.00 -56.63
C VAL A 11 55.96 -24.39 -57.57
N VAL A 12 54.75 -23.90 -57.29
CA VAL A 12 53.66 -23.95 -58.26
C VAL A 12 54.09 -23.03 -59.39
N ALA A 13 54.42 -23.64 -60.52
CA ALA A 13 54.70 -22.96 -61.76
C ALA A 13 53.55 -22.00 -62.08
N GLY A 14 53.87 -20.72 -62.26
CA GLY A 14 52.96 -19.74 -62.82
C GLY A 14 52.51 -20.21 -64.20
N ALA A 15 51.24 -20.59 -64.30
CA ALA A 15 50.56 -20.65 -65.57
C ALA A 15 50.18 -19.20 -65.92
N ASP A 16 50.95 -18.56 -66.80
CA ASP A 16 50.56 -17.30 -67.42
C ASP A 16 49.22 -17.51 -68.13
N GLY A 17 48.15 -16.99 -67.53
CA GLY A 17 46.82 -17.03 -68.11
C GLY A 17 45.74 -16.66 -67.10
N ASP A 18 45.04 -15.56 -67.36
CA ASP A 18 43.84 -15.19 -66.62
C ASP A 18 42.80 -16.32 -66.67
N VAL A 19 42.21 -16.63 -65.51
CA VAL A 19 41.05 -17.49 -65.34
C VAL A 19 39.79 -16.63 -65.34
N THR A 20 38.76 -17.07 -66.07
CA THR A 20 37.45 -16.39 -66.02
C THR A 20 36.74 -16.74 -64.72
N LEU A 21 36.56 -15.76 -63.84
CA LEU A 21 35.76 -15.85 -62.63
C LEU A 21 34.32 -15.42 -62.94
N LYS A 22 33.36 -16.33 -62.76
CA LYS A 22 31.92 -16.06 -62.82
C LYS A 22 31.35 -16.11 -61.41
N VAL A 23 30.77 -15.00 -60.95
CA VAL A 23 30.14 -14.92 -59.63
C VAL A 23 28.66 -14.68 -59.78
N VAL A 24 27.84 -15.58 -59.24
CA VAL A 24 26.37 -15.47 -59.26
C VAL A 24 25.84 -15.53 -57.83
N SER A 25 24.71 -14.87 -57.59
CA SER A 25 24.02 -14.97 -56.31
C SER A 25 22.51 -15.04 -56.46
N THR A 26 21.89 -15.60 -55.43
CA THR A 26 20.43 -15.62 -55.28
C THR A 26 20.06 -14.93 -53.97
N PRO A 27 19.42 -13.75 -54.00
CA PRO A 27 19.08 -12.95 -55.19
C PRO A 27 20.30 -12.32 -55.88
N ALA A 28 20.13 -11.90 -57.14
CA ALA A 28 21.13 -11.17 -57.92
C ALA A 28 21.25 -9.69 -57.48
N GLY A 29 22.30 -9.01 -57.94
CA GLY A 29 22.55 -7.60 -57.66
C GLY A 29 23.42 -7.34 -56.43
N ALA A 30 23.96 -8.38 -55.80
CA ALA A 30 24.86 -8.28 -54.67
C ALA A 30 26.20 -7.68 -55.10
N GLN A 31 26.75 -6.75 -54.32
CA GLN A 31 28.09 -6.22 -54.53
C GLN A 31 29.11 -7.34 -54.34
N VAL A 32 30.01 -7.51 -55.32
CA VAL A 32 31.06 -8.53 -55.35
C VAL A 32 32.38 -7.88 -54.98
N SER A 33 33.05 -8.43 -53.97
CA SER A 33 34.44 -8.13 -53.63
C SER A 33 35.29 -9.37 -53.86
N VAL A 34 36.42 -9.21 -54.56
CA VAL A 34 37.42 -10.26 -54.79
C VAL A 34 38.73 -9.78 -54.17
N ASP A 35 39.31 -10.60 -53.28
CA ASP A 35 40.56 -10.31 -52.55
C ASP A 35 40.54 -8.94 -51.85
N GLY A 36 39.39 -8.60 -51.25
CA GLY A 36 39.17 -7.35 -50.53
C GLY A 36 38.84 -6.13 -51.41
N SER A 37 38.91 -6.26 -52.74
CA SER A 37 38.59 -5.18 -53.68
C SER A 37 37.19 -5.36 -54.26
N THR A 38 36.35 -4.32 -54.22
CA THR A 38 35.02 -4.35 -54.87
C THR A 38 35.16 -4.29 -56.39
N VAL A 39 34.66 -5.32 -57.08
CA VAL A 39 34.83 -5.49 -58.53
C VAL A 39 33.54 -5.31 -59.34
N GLY A 40 32.36 -5.38 -58.71
CA GLY A 40 31.10 -5.23 -59.44
C GLY A 40 29.88 -5.69 -58.65
N LYS A 41 28.85 -6.14 -59.37
CA LYS A 41 27.63 -6.74 -58.80
C LYS A 41 27.31 -8.08 -59.48
N THR A 42 26.66 -9.00 -58.78
CA THR A 42 26.22 -10.28 -59.35
C THR A 42 25.04 -10.11 -60.32
N PRO A 43 24.97 -10.89 -61.42
CA PRO A 43 26.03 -11.74 -61.97
C PRO A 43 27.25 -10.92 -62.41
N PHE A 44 28.44 -11.34 -61.98
CA PHE A 44 29.71 -10.72 -62.33
C PHE A 44 30.56 -11.70 -63.14
N THR A 45 31.26 -11.21 -64.17
CA THR A 45 32.28 -11.97 -64.90
C THR A 45 33.54 -11.13 -64.99
N GLY A 46 34.66 -11.68 -64.53
CA GLY A 46 35.95 -11.01 -64.53
C GLY A 46 37.09 -12.00 -64.74
N LYS A 47 38.32 -11.49 -64.73
CA LYS A 47 39.54 -12.26 -64.88
C LYS A 47 40.33 -12.22 -63.58
N VAL A 48 40.82 -13.38 -63.13
CA VAL A 48 41.66 -13.54 -61.93
C VAL A 48 42.83 -14.45 -62.27
N GLU A 49 43.94 -14.34 -61.55
CA GLU A 49 45.05 -15.27 -61.70
C GLU A 49 44.62 -16.70 -61.29
N PRO A 50 45.31 -17.77 -61.73
CA PRO A 50 45.10 -19.09 -61.15
C PRO A 50 45.54 -19.08 -59.67
N GLY A 51 44.67 -19.51 -58.75
CA GLY A 51 44.94 -19.46 -57.31
C GLY A 51 43.69 -19.46 -56.45
N GLU A 52 43.90 -19.29 -55.14
CA GLU A 52 42.82 -19.11 -54.17
C GLU A 52 42.41 -17.63 -54.12
N HIS A 53 41.13 -17.34 -54.39
CA HIS A 53 40.57 -15.99 -54.32
C HIS A 53 39.46 -15.93 -53.28
N SER A 54 39.50 -14.91 -52.41
CA SER A 54 38.42 -14.66 -51.46
C SER A 54 37.32 -13.88 -52.16
N VAL A 55 36.14 -14.48 -52.32
CA VAL A 55 34.97 -13.83 -52.92
C VAL A 55 33.94 -13.54 -51.83
N GLU A 56 33.61 -12.27 -51.66
CA GLU A 56 32.64 -11.79 -50.67
C GLU A 56 31.50 -11.03 -51.34
N LEU A 57 30.28 -11.28 -50.87
CA LEU A 57 29.06 -10.67 -51.36
C LEU A 57 28.39 -9.86 -50.26
N THR A 58 28.03 -8.62 -50.59
CA THR A 58 27.21 -7.75 -49.73
C THR A 58 25.99 -7.27 -50.52
N LEU A 59 24.79 -7.43 -49.94
CA LEU A 59 23.55 -6.91 -50.50
C LEU A 59 22.73 -6.32 -49.35
N ASP A 60 22.13 -5.14 -49.57
CA ASP A 60 21.32 -4.47 -48.54
C ASP A 60 20.17 -5.38 -48.07
N GLY A 61 20.02 -5.51 -46.77
CA GLY A 61 19.07 -6.43 -46.14
C GLY A 61 19.46 -7.92 -46.16
N TYR A 62 20.68 -8.27 -46.57
CA TYR A 62 21.20 -9.64 -46.49
C TYR A 62 22.46 -9.69 -45.62
N GLU A 63 22.72 -10.87 -45.04
CA GLU A 63 23.96 -11.16 -44.33
C GLU A 63 25.14 -11.17 -45.33
N ARG A 64 26.24 -10.51 -44.95
CA ARG A 64 27.49 -10.57 -45.71
C ARG A 64 27.97 -12.02 -45.75
N THR A 65 28.18 -12.55 -46.96
CA THR A 65 28.51 -13.95 -47.18
C THR A 65 29.70 -14.05 -48.12
N GLY A 66 30.67 -14.90 -47.82
CA GLY A 66 31.84 -15.10 -48.68
C GLY A 66 32.31 -16.54 -48.71
N LYS A 67 33.12 -16.85 -49.71
CA LYS A 67 33.75 -18.16 -49.91
C LYS A 67 35.09 -17.98 -50.63
N THR A 68 36.09 -18.75 -50.20
CA THR A 68 37.34 -18.88 -50.96
C THR A 68 37.13 -19.82 -52.14
N ALA A 69 37.50 -19.36 -53.33
CA ALA A 69 37.39 -20.10 -54.58
C ALA A 69 38.78 -20.48 -55.10
N SER A 70 38.98 -21.78 -55.36
CA SER A 70 40.19 -22.30 -55.99
C SER A 70 40.03 -22.27 -57.51
N CYS A 71 40.60 -21.27 -58.16
CA CYS A 71 40.51 -21.05 -59.59
C CYS A 71 41.72 -21.68 -60.30
N VAL A 72 41.47 -22.57 -61.27
CA VAL A 72 42.51 -23.29 -62.01
C VAL A 72 42.57 -22.79 -63.45
N ALA A 73 43.77 -22.68 -64.01
CA ALA A 73 44.00 -22.30 -65.40
C ALA A 73 43.14 -23.13 -66.38
N GLN A 74 42.71 -22.48 -67.47
CA GLN A 74 41.95 -23.09 -68.59
C GLN A 74 40.56 -23.65 -68.23
N ARG A 75 40.00 -23.32 -67.06
CA ARG A 75 38.62 -23.65 -66.67
C ARG A 75 37.90 -22.44 -66.09
N ASP A 76 36.62 -22.28 -66.39
CA ASP A 76 35.81 -21.24 -65.74
C ASP A 76 35.72 -21.51 -64.23
N CYS A 77 36.04 -20.49 -63.43
CA CYS A 77 35.89 -20.51 -61.98
C CYS A 77 34.51 -19.97 -61.62
N LEU A 78 33.57 -20.84 -61.25
CA LEU A 78 32.20 -20.45 -60.89
C LEU A 78 32.02 -20.40 -59.37
N VAL A 79 31.64 -19.23 -58.87
CA VAL A 79 31.24 -19.02 -57.48
C VAL A 79 29.75 -18.71 -57.45
N SER A 80 28.99 -19.57 -56.78
CA SER A 80 27.55 -19.40 -56.57
C SER A 80 27.24 -19.37 -55.09
N LEU A 81 26.60 -18.31 -54.63
CA LEU A 81 26.24 -18.10 -53.23
C LEU A 81 24.77 -17.69 -53.11
N ALA A 82 24.01 -18.39 -52.27
CA ALA A 82 22.68 -17.95 -51.87
C ALA A 82 22.82 -17.03 -50.65
N LEU A 83 22.24 -15.83 -50.72
CA LEU A 83 22.30 -14.87 -49.63
C LEU A 83 21.15 -15.11 -48.66
N LYS A 84 21.45 -15.05 -47.36
CA LYS A 84 20.47 -15.14 -46.27
C LYS A 84 20.04 -13.74 -45.86
N GLU A 85 18.74 -13.50 -45.71
CA GLU A 85 18.25 -12.20 -45.24
C GLU A 85 18.70 -11.95 -43.80
N ALA A 86 19.22 -10.75 -43.53
CA ALA A 86 19.60 -10.36 -42.19
C ALA A 86 18.35 -10.30 -41.27
N PRO A 87 18.45 -10.54 -39.97
CA PRO A 87 17.32 -10.30 -39.06
C PRO A 87 16.94 -8.81 -39.00
N ILE A 88 15.74 -8.55 -38.49
CA ILE A 88 15.21 -7.24 -38.12
C ILE A 88 14.89 -7.31 -36.63
N THR A 89 15.58 -6.51 -35.82
CA THR A 89 15.23 -6.31 -34.42
C THR A 89 13.91 -5.55 -34.32
N VAL A 90 12.93 -6.11 -33.63
CA VAL A 90 11.66 -5.45 -33.30
C VAL A 90 11.49 -5.38 -31.79
N SER A 91 10.92 -4.28 -31.29
CA SER A 91 10.59 -4.10 -29.89
C SER A 91 9.13 -4.46 -29.64
N LEU A 92 8.90 -5.38 -28.71
CA LEU A 92 7.57 -5.83 -28.30
C LEU A 92 7.28 -5.30 -26.90
N SER A 93 6.23 -4.50 -26.74
CA SER A 93 5.78 -3.98 -25.45
C SER A 93 4.32 -4.35 -25.17
N SER A 94 3.96 -4.41 -23.89
CA SER A 94 2.57 -4.54 -23.46
C SER A 94 2.21 -3.51 -22.40
N THR A 95 0.90 -3.27 -22.24
CA THR A 95 0.37 -2.45 -21.15
C THR A 95 -0.72 -3.24 -20.43
N PRO A 96 -0.52 -3.68 -19.17
CA PRO A 96 0.69 -3.52 -18.35
C PRO A 96 1.93 -4.26 -18.90
N ILE A 97 3.13 -3.85 -18.45
CA ILE A 97 4.39 -4.52 -18.79
C ILE A 97 4.53 -5.88 -18.09
N GLY A 98 5.47 -6.72 -18.53
CA GLY A 98 5.78 -8.00 -17.90
C GLY A 98 4.99 -9.19 -18.46
N ALA A 99 4.30 -9.01 -19.60
CA ALA A 99 3.66 -10.14 -20.27
C ALA A 99 4.70 -11.08 -20.88
N THR A 100 4.52 -12.38 -20.69
CA THR A 100 5.32 -13.42 -21.37
C THR A 100 5.02 -13.39 -22.86
N ALA A 101 6.06 -13.25 -23.67
CA ALA A 101 5.97 -13.21 -25.12
C ALA A 101 6.51 -14.49 -25.74
N THR A 102 5.77 -15.04 -26.70
CA THR A 102 6.25 -16.08 -27.61
C THR A 102 6.08 -15.65 -29.06
N VAL A 103 7.09 -15.93 -29.88
CA VAL A 103 7.07 -15.69 -31.32
C VAL A 103 7.30 -17.01 -32.04
N ASP A 104 6.39 -17.37 -32.95
CA ASP A 104 6.36 -18.66 -33.66
C ASP A 104 6.43 -19.87 -32.71
N GLY A 105 5.76 -19.74 -31.56
CA GLY A 105 5.74 -20.76 -30.50
C GLY A 105 6.99 -20.82 -29.63
N LYS A 106 8.02 -20.01 -29.89
CA LYS A 106 9.25 -19.96 -29.08
C LYS A 106 9.18 -18.81 -28.06
N PRO A 107 9.56 -19.05 -26.79
CA PRO A 107 9.61 -17.99 -25.80
C PRO A 107 10.72 -16.99 -26.12
N VAL A 108 10.39 -15.69 -26.08
CA VAL A 108 11.35 -14.60 -26.35
C VAL A 108 11.64 -13.75 -25.12
N GLY A 109 10.86 -13.89 -24.04
CA GLY A 109 11.08 -13.21 -22.76
C GLY A 109 9.82 -12.56 -22.20
N LEU A 110 10.01 -11.58 -21.31
CA LEU A 110 8.95 -10.73 -20.77
C LEU A 110 9.00 -9.37 -21.48
N THR A 111 7.85 -8.81 -21.80
CA THR A 111 7.74 -7.46 -22.37
C THR A 111 8.11 -6.37 -21.35
N PRO A 112 8.76 -5.26 -21.74
CA PRO A 112 9.30 -4.98 -23.09
C PRO A 112 10.50 -5.87 -23.45
N VAL A 113 10.55 -6.35 -24.69
CA VAL A 113 11.66 -7.18 -25.18
C VAL A 113 11.96 -6.90 -26.65
N ASP A 114 13.25 -6.81 -26.98
CA ASP A 114 13.72 -6.74 -28.36
C ASP A 114 14.01 -8.14 -28.89
N VAL A 115 13.52 -8.44 -30.10
CA VAL A 115 13.67 -9.74 -30.73
C VAL A 115 14.05 -9.61 -32.20
N ASP A 116 15.05 -10.37 -32.62
CA ASP A 116 15.49 -10.47 -34.00
C ASP A 116 14.60 -11.43 -34.80
N LEU A 117 13.87 -10.89 -35.77
CA LEU A 117 12.96 -11.66 -36.62
C LEU A 117 13.34 -11.52 -38.10
N SER A 118 13.19 -12.59 -38.87
CA SER A 118 13.31 -12.50 -40.33
C SER A 118 12.21 -11.59 -40.91
N PRO A 119 12.41 -10.99 -42.09
CA PRO A 119 11.30 -10.37 -42.81
C PRO A 119 10.19 -11.40 -43.10
N GLY A 120 8.94 -11.03 -42.88
CA GLY A 120 7.80 -11.93 -43.07
C GLY A 120 6.71 -11.81 -42.02
N LYS A 121 5.88 -12.86 -41.93
CA LYS A 121 4.79 -12.96 -40.95
C LYS A 121 5.21 -13.88 -39.81
N HIS A 122 5.00 -13.43 -38.58
CA HIS A 122 5.33 -14.17 -37.37
C HIS A 122 4.11 -14.25 -36.45
N ALA A 123 3.85 -15.42 -35.87
CA ALA A 123 2.77 -15.60 -34.90
C ALA A 123 3.23 -15.11 -33.52
N LEU A 124 2.56 -14.10 -32.96
CA LEU A 124 2.83 -13.56 -31.63
C LEU A 124 1.75 -14.03 -30.66
N SER A 125 2.18 -14.51 -29.49
CA SER A 125 1.30 -14.69 -28.33
C SER A 125 1.86 -13.93 -27.13
N LEU A 126 0.99 -13.19 -26.45
CA LEU A 126 1.28 -12.49 -25.20
C LEU A 126 0.36 -13.00 -24.10
N ALA A 127 0.92 -13.32 -22.94
CA ALA A 127 0.16 -13.76 -21.77
C ALA A 127 0.63 -13.00 -20.51
N LEU A 128 -0.32 -12.46 -19.76
CA LEU A 128 -0.07 -11.83 -18.47
C LEU A 128 -1.13 -12.33 -17.47
N GLN A 129 -0.70 -12.71 -16.27
CA GLN A 129 -1.61 -13.22 -15.24
C GLN A 129 -2.71 -12.20 -14.93
N GLY A 130 -3.95 -12.67 -14.81
CA GLY A 130 -5.13 -11.81 -14.56
C GLY A 130 -5.59 -10.98 -15.76
N HIS A 131 -4.94 -11.11 -16.92
CA HIS A 131 -5.30 -10.39 -18.15
C HIS A 131 -5.68 -11.36 -19.27
N GLN A 132 -6.48 -10.88 -20.20
CA GLN A 132 -6.78 -11.59 -21.43
C GLN A 132 -5.55 -11.55 -22.35
N GLY A 133 -5.01 -12.72 -22.68
CA GLY A 133 -3.88 -12.84 -23.60
C GLY A 133 -4.23 -12.39 -25.02
N VAL A 134 -3.20 -12.03 -25.77
CA VAL A 134 -3.31 -11.61 -27.17
C VAL A 134 -2.63 -12.65 -28.06
N GLN A 135 -3.31 -13.08 -29.12
CA GLN A 135 -2.72 -13.86 -30.19
C GLN A 135 -2.94 -13.12 -31.51
N THR A 136 -1.85 -12.83 -32.23
CA THR A 136 -1.90 -12.03 -33.47
C THR A 136 -0.74 -12.39 -34.39
N THR A 137 -0.75 -11.83 -35.61
CA THR A 137 0.35 -11.98 -36.56
C THR A 137 1.10 -10.67 -36.72
N LEU A 138 2.39 -10.67 -36.38
CA LEU A 138 3.32 -9.59 -36.67
C LEU A 138 3.73 -9.67 -38.14
N THR A 139 3.73 -8.53 -38.83
CA THR A 139 4.33 -8.44 -40.19
C THR A 139 5.58 -7.58 -40.10
N VAL A 140 6.73 -8.22 -40.23
CA VAL A 140 8.05 -7.61 -40.12
C VAL A 140 8.59 -7.33 -41.52
N SER A 141 8.97 -6.09 -41.79
CA SER A 141 9.54 -5.70 -43.08
C SER A 141 10.56 -4.58 -42.92
N ARG A 142 11.52 -4.49 -43.85
CA ARG A 142 12.62 -3.49 -43.80
C ARG A 142 12.14 -2.04 -43.72
N LYS A 143 11.00 -1.69 -44.33
CA LYS A 143 10.42 -0.33 -44.28
C LYS A 143 9.28 -0.18 -43.26
N GLY A 144 8.94 -1.25 -42.54
CA GLY A 144 7.83 -1.29 -41.58
C GLY A 144 8.18 -0.74 -40.20
N LYS A 145 7.20 -0.83 -39.29
CA LYS A 145 7.39 -0.50 -37.88
C LYS A 145 8.41 -1.41 -37.20
N ARG A 146 9.05 -0.91 -36.15
CA ARG A 146 9.95 -1.65 -35.27
C ARG A 146 9.35 -1.85 -33.88
N ASP A 147 8.50 -0.93 -33.45
CA ASP A 147 7.87 -0.96 -32.14
C ASP A 147 6.42 -1.40 -32.24
N PHE A 148 6.07 -2.42 -31.46
CA PHE A 148 4.72 -2.96 -31.38
C PHE A 148 4.25 -2.96 -29.93
N ASN A 149 3.21 -2.16 -29.64
CA ASN A 149 2.60 -2.09 -28.32
C ASN A 149 1.24 -2.78 -28.28
N PHE A 150 1.04 -3.64 -27.29
CA PHE A 150 -0.18 -4.44 -27.12
C PHE A 150 -0.83 -4.17 -25.76
N PRO A 151 -1.95 -3.41 -25.71
CA PRO A 151 -2.71 -3.27 -24.49
C PRO A 151 -3.39 -4.60 -24.13
N LEU A 152 -3.24 -5.05 -22.89
CA LEU A 152 -3.87 -6.25 -22.36
C LEU A 152 -5.04 -5.84 -21.48
N SER A 153 -6.24 -6.36 -21.77
CA SER A 153 -7.43 -6.08 -20.97
C SER A 153 -7.53 -7.03 -19.79
N ALA A 154 -7.70 -6.51 -18.57
CA ALA A 154 -8.06 -7.31 -17.39
C ALA A 154 -9.58 -7.55 -17.38
N PRO A 155 -10.06 -8.80 -17.49
CA PRO A 155 -11.48 -9.10 -17.32
C PRO A 155 -11.93 -8.72 -15.90
N ARG A 156 -13.13 -8.15 -15.79
CA ARG A 156 -13.73 -7.81 -14.49
C ARG A 156 -14.92 -8.71 -14.17
N PHE A 157 -14.94 -9.25 -12.97
CA PHE A 157 -15.90 -10.21 -12.45
C PHE A 157 -16.74 -9.60 -11.34
N GLN A 158 -17.98 -10.08 -11.21
CA GLN A 158 -18.94 -9.51 -10.28
C GLN A 158 -18.64 -9.93 -8.83
N LEU A 159 -18.60 -8.95 -7.94
CA LEU A 159 -18.49 -9.12 -6.49
C LEU A 159 -19.75 -8.50 -5.85
N ALA A 160 -20.36 -9.23 -4.92
CA ALA A 160 -21.47 -8.77 -4.10
C ALA A 160 -21.08 -8.89 -2.63
N VAL A 161 -21.12 -7.78 -1.90
CA VAL A 161 -20.72 -7.70 -0.50
C VAL A 161 -21.92 -7.28 0.35
N GLN A 162 -22.16 -8.01 1.42
CA GLN A 162 -23.19 -7.72 2.41
C GLN A 162 -22.57 -7.57 3.80
N SER A 163 -23.16 -6.74 4.65
CA SER A 163 -22.82 -6.72 6.07
C SER A 163 -24.06 -6.88 6.94
N SER A 164 -23.83 -7.36 8.17
CA SER A 164 -24.84 -7.39 9.22
C SER A 164 -24.34 -6.61 10.44
N PRO A 165 -24.97 -5.46 10.79
CA PRO A 165 -26.08 -4.82 10.07
C PRO A 165 -25.66 -4.20 8.71
N PRO A 166 -26.62 -3.92 7.80
CA PRO A 166 -26.35 -3.26 6.52
C PRO A 166 -25.99 -1.76 6.70
N GLY A 167 -25.48 -1.12 5.65
CA GLY A 167 -25.13 0.30 5.62
C GLY A 167 -23.68 0.60 5.99
N ALA A 168 -22.83 -0.41 6.11
CA ALA A 168 -21.41 -0.24 6.39
C ALA A 168 -20.69 0.36 5.18
N GLN A 169 -19.83 1.36 5.39
CA GLN A 169 -18.91 1.85 4.38
C GLN A 169 -17.95 0.72 3.99
N LEU A 170 -17.79 0.50 2.69
CA LEU A 170 -16.97 -0.55 2.11
C LEU A 170 -15.77 0.07 1.37
N ARG A 171 -14.58 -0.37 1.75
CA ARG A 171 -13.38 -0.22 0.93
C ARG A 171 -12.98 -1.57 0.36
N LEU A 172 -12.64 -1.58 -0.93
CA LEU A 172 -12.10 -2.74 -1.65
C LEU A 172 -10.64 -2.42 -1.97
N ASP A 173 -9.71 -3.20 -1.44
CA ASP A 173 -8.26 -3.00 -1.60
C ASP A 173 -7.78 -1.58 -1.20
N GLY A 174 -8.42 -1.02 -0.16
CA GLY A 174 -8.14 0.34 0.32
C GLY A 174 -8.86 1.46 -0.44
N GLU A 175 -9.54 1.19 -1.55
CA GLU A 175 -10.34 2.19 -2.28
C GLU A 175 -11.79 2.19 -1.78
N ALA A 176 -12.35 3.36 -1.46
CA ALA A 176 -13.76 3.46 -1.04
C ALA A 176 -14.70 3.23 -2.23
N VAL A 177 -15.48 2.15 -2.20
CA VAL A 177 -16.34 1.73 -3.32
C VAL A 177 -17.83 1.94 -3.08
N GLY A 178 -18.25 2.19 -1.84
CA GLY A 178 -19.64 2.48 -1.51
C GLY A 178 -20.04 1.99 -0.12
N VAL A 179 -21.30 1.57 0.03
CA VAL A 179 -21.86 1.04 1.27
C VAL A 179 -22.54 -0.32 1.04
N THR A 180 -22.60 -1.17 2.06
CA THR A 180 -23.28 -2.47 1.97
C THR A 180 -24.82 -2.33 2.07
N PRO A 181 -25.61 -3.18 1.38
CA PRO A 181 -25.18 -4.15 0.37
C PRO A 181 -24.60 -3.46 -0.87
N TRP A 182 -23.46 -3.94 -1.34
CA TRP A 182 -22.75 -3.40 -2.49
C TRP A 182 -22.61 -4.47 -3.57
N SER A 183 -22.71 -4.07 -4.84
CA SER A 183 -22.32 -4.92 -5.96
C SER A 183 -21.54 -4.12 -6.99
N GLY A 184 -20.41 -4.67 -7.42
CA GLY A 184 -19.56 -4.07 -8.43
C GLY A 184 -18.77 -5.13 -9.20
N ARG A 185 -17.85 -4.67 -10.05
CA ARG A 185 -16.95 -5.56 -10.80
C ARG A 185 -15.49 -5.25 -10.48
N THR A 186 -14.71 -6.27 -10.23
CA THR A 186 -13.28 -6.16 -9.91
C THR A 186 -12.47 -7.25 -10.64
N ALA A 187 -11.14 -7.22 -10.57
CA ALA A 187 -10.30 -8.26 -11.13
C ALA A 187 -10.61 -9.64 -10.49
N SER A 188 -10.16 -10.72 -11.11
CA SER A 188 -10.11 -12.02 -10.42
C SER A 188 -8.90 -12.08 -9.51
N GLY A 189 -8.99 -12.84 -8.42
CA GLY A 189 -7.89 -13.00 -7.47
C GLY A 189 -8.28 -12.58 -6.05
N PRO A 190 -7.30 -12.53 -5.14
CA PRO A 190 -7.53 -12.10 -3.77
C PRO A 190 -7.80 -10.58 -3.72
N HIS A 191 -8.76 -10.21 -2.87
CA HIS A 191 -9.11 -8.84 -2.55
C HIS A 191 -9.32 -8.73 -1.04
N THR A 192 -9.04 -7.56 -0.48
CA THR A 192 -9.30 -7.27 0.93
C THR A 192 -10.48 -6.31 1.05
N LEU A 193 -11.49 -6.73 1.82
CA LEU A 193 -12.65 -5.92 2.17
C LEU A 193 -12.42 -5.28 3.54
N GLU A 194 -12.57 -3.96 3.63
CA GLU A 194 -12.61 -3.23 4.89
C GLU A 194 -13.99 -2.60 5.05
N LEU A 195 -14.68 -2.93 6.14
CA LEU A 195 -16.03 -2.47 6.42
C LEU A 195 -16.06 -1.66 7.71
N SER A 196 -16.58 -0.44 7.64
CA SER A 196 -16.73 0.46 8.79
C SER A 196 -18.18 0.90 8.96
N LEU A 197 -18.67 0.87 10.20
CA LEU A 197 -20.00 1.34 10.53
C LEU A 197 -20.00 1.94 11.95
N VAL A 198 -20.61 3.11 12.10
CA VAL A 198 -20.66 3.82 13.39
C VAL A 198 -21.29 2.93 14.48
N GLY A 199 -20.56 2.79 15.59
CA GLY A 199 -20.91 1.93 16.71
C GLY A 199 -20.45 0.48 16.57
N PHE A 200 -19.67 0.15 15.55
CA PHE A 200 -19.12 -1.19 15.31
C PHE A 200 -17.61 -1.11 15.07
N ALA A 201 -16.91 -2.18 15.45
CA ALA A 201 -15.50 -2.31 15.15
C ALA A 201 -15.32 -2.48 13.64
N THR A 202 -14.30 -1.83 13.07
CA THR A 202 -13.92 -2.04 11.67
C THR A 202 -13.61 -3.52 11.44
N ALA A 203 -14.26 -4.11 10.44
CA ALA A 203 -14.04 -5.51 10.06
C ALA A 203 -13.20 -5.57 8.78
N THR A 204 -12.20 -6.45 8.76
CA THR A 204 -11.42 -6.76 7.56
C THR A 204 -11.67 -8.21 7.18
N GLN A 205 -11.90 -8.48 5.90
CA GLN A 205 -12.11 -9.83 5.38
C GLN A 205 -11.50 -9.97 3.98
N ASP A 206 -10.67 -10.99 3.79
CA ASP A 206 -10.18 -11.36 2.47
C ASP A 206 -11.22 -12.17 1.69
N VAL A 207 -11.31 -11.93 0.39
CA VAL A 207 -12.19 -12.64 -0.54
C VAL A 207 -11.46 -12.93 -1.85
N THR A 208 -11.63 -14.13 -2.37
CA THR A 208 -11.09 -14.48 -3.69
C THR A 208 -12.19 -14.39 -4.75
N VAL A 209 -12.05 -13.46 -5.68
CA VAL A 209 -12.95 -13.30 -6.83
C VAL A 209 -12.56 -14.31 -7.91
N LEU A 210 -13.51 -15.17 -8.28
CA LEU A 210 -13.28 -16.24 -9.25
C LEU A 210 -13.60 -15.77 -10.67
N PRO A 211 -12.85 -16.22 -11.69
CA PRO A 211 -13.09 -15.84 -13.08
C PRO A 211 -14.28 -16.58 -13.68
N ARG A 212 -15.49 -16.31 -13.20
CA ARG A 212 -16.73 -17.02 -13.60
C ARG A 212 -17.91 -16.06 -13.81
N PRO A 213 -18.97 -16.48 -14.53
CA PRO A 213 -20.13 -15.62 -14.77
C PRO A 213 -20.95 -15.29 -13.52
N LEU A 214 -20.96 -16.18 -12.53
CA LEU A 214 -21.71 -15.99 -11.29
C LEU A 214 -20.95 -15.07 -10.32
N PRO A 215 -21.66 -14.20 -9.58
CA PRO A 215 -21.01 -13.30 -8.64
C PRO A 215 -20.34 -14.06 -7.50
N THR A 216 -19.14 -13.64 -7.13
CA THR A 216 -18.58 -13.96 -5.82
C THR A 216 -19.37 -13.20 -4.76
N ARG A 217 -19.75 -13.87 -3.67
CA ARG A 217 -20.52 -13.29 -2.57
C ARG A 217 -19.68 -13.29 -1.30
N ALA A 218 -19.62 -12.15 -0.62
CA ALA A 218 -19.03 -12.00 0.70
C ALA A 218 -20.09 -11.45 1.67
N ALA A 219 -20.13 -12.02 2.87
CA ALA A 219 -21.02 -11.57 3.95
C ALA A 219 -20.20 -11.40 5.22
N VAL A 220 -20.23 -10.18 5.78
CA VAL A 220 -19.42 -9.80 6.95
C VAL A 220 -20.34 -9.46 8.11
N LYS A 221 -20.14 -10.11 9.27
CA LYS A 221 -20.86 -9.74 10.49
C LYS A 221 -20.00 -8.75 11.28
N LEU A 222 -20.55 -7.57 11.57
CA LEU A 222 -19.86 -6.55 12.33
C LEU A 222 -20.05 -6.77 13.83
N THR A 223 -19.01 -6.47 14.61
CA THR A 223 -19.03 -6.57 16.07
C THR A 223 -19.33 -5.19 16.66
N PRO A 224 -20.43 -5.02 17.43
CA PRO A 224 -20.73 -3.76 18.09
C PRO A 224 -19.61 -3.35 19.05
N VAL A 225 -19.27 -2.07 19.08
CA VAL A 225 -18.47 -1.50 20.18
C VAL A 225 -19.43 -1.08 21.29
N PRO A 226 -19.18 -1.43 22.56
CA PRO A 226 -20.05 -1.04 23.66
C PRO A 226 -20.13 0.48 23.80
N THR A 227 -21.34 0.98 24.02
CA THR A 227 -21.58 2.39 24.41
C THR A 227 -21.66 2.45 25.92
N ALA A 228 -20.77 3.18 26.56
CA ALA A 228 -20.71 3.20 28.02
C ALA A 228 -20.28 4.57 28.58
N LEU A 229 -20.71 4.84 29.81
CA LEU A 229 -20.29 5.98 30.61
C LEU A 229 -19.48 5.48 31.80
N ALA A 230 -18.20 5.85 31.86
CA ALA A 230 -17.35 5.56 33.00
C ALA A 230 -17.29 6.80 33.90
N LEU A 231 -17.73 6.66 35.15
CA LEU A 231 -17.76 7.76 36.12
C LEU A 231 -16.70 7.57 37.19
N SER A 232 -16.03 8.66 37.55
CA SER A 232 -15.15 8.74 38.72
C SER A 232 -15.64 9.87 39.62
N VAL A 233 -16.22 9.54 40.77
CA VAL A 233 -16.86 10.50 41.66
C VAL A 233 -16.11 10.59 42.97
N GLU A 234 -15.81 11.82 43.39
CA GLU A 234 -15.20 12.13 44.68
C GLU A 234 -16.09 13.13 45.44
N PRO A 235 -16.51 12.84 46.69
CA PRO A 235 -16.24 11.62 47.46
C PRO A 235 -16.89 10.34 46.92
N LYS A 236 -16.31 9.17 47.23
CA LYS A 236 -16.74 7.87 46.68
C LYS A 236 -18.11 7.36 47.16
N ASP A 237 -18.59 7.91 48.27
CA ASP A 237 -19.90 7.60 48.88
C ASP A 237 -21.04 8.46 48.31
N ALA A 238 -20.74 9.40 47.40
CA ALA A 238 -21.75 10.18 46.71
C ALA A 238 -22.74 9.28 45.92
N ARG A 239 -24.02 9.61 46.00
CA ARG A 239 -25.08 8.97 45.22
C ARG A 239 -25.10 9.59 43.83
N VAL A 240 -25.11 8.72 42.82
CA VAL A 240 -25.19 9.12 41.41
C VAL A 240 -26.55 8.73 40.85
N LEU A 241 -27.19 9.67 40.16
CA LEU A 241 -28.39 9.42 39.36
C LEU A 241 -28.08 9.67 37.88
N LEU A 242 -28.36 8.67 37.06
CA LEU A 242 -28.34 8.78 35.60
C LEU A 242 -29.77 8.76 35.07
N ASP A 243 -30.18 9.82 34.39
CA ASP A 243 -31.55 10.03 33.89
C ASP A 243 -32.63 9.82 34.97
N GLY A 244 -32.34 10.31 36.18
CA GLY A 244 -33.22 10.18 37.36
C GLY A 244 -33.22 8.81 38.02
N LYS A 245 -32.43 7.84 37.54
CA LYS A 245 -32.28 6.50 38.16
C LYS A 245 -30.97 6.41 38.92
N GLY A 246 -31.03 5.96 40.18
CA GLY A 246 -29.84 5.73 40.99
C GLY A 246 -28.94 4.66 40.36
N VAL A 247 -27.66 4.96 40.21
CA VAL A 247 -26.63 4.06 39.66
C VAL A 247 -25.43 4.00 40.59
N VAL A 248 -24.80 2.84 40.69
CA VAL A 248 -23.51 2.69 41.37
C VAL A 248 -22.45 2.68 40.29
N ALA A 249 -21.78 3.82 40.10
CA ALA A 249 -20.76 3.96 39.08
C ALA A 249 -19.58 4.75 39.66
N ASN A 250 -18.72 4.05 40.41
CA ASN A 250 -17.45 4.59 40.87
C ASN A 250 -16.30 3.74 40.30
N GLY A 251 -15.84 4.13 39.12
CA GLY A 251 -14.72 3.52 38.38
C GLY A 251 -15.10 2.49 37.31
N GLY A 252 -16.35 2.01 37.26
CA GLY A 252 -16.83 1.05 36.26
C GLY A 252 -17.47 1.72 35.04
N ALA A 253 -17.32 1.10 33.86
CA ALA A 253 -18.03 1.49 32.65
C ALA A 253 -19.49 1.02 32.73
N LEU A 254 -20.42 1.97 32.81
CA LEU A 254 -21.86 1.71 32.84
C LEU A 254 -22.40 1.70 31.40
N PRO A 255 -22.98 0.59 30.90
CA PRO A 255 -23.58 0.57 29.57
C PRO A 255 -24.78 1.53 29.49
N VAL A 256 -24.79 2.39 28.47
CA VAL A 256 -25.85 3.38 28.25
C VAL A 256 -26.29 3.38 26.79
N LYS A 257 -27.46 3.97 26.52
CA LYS A 257 -27.88 4.21 25.14
C LYS A 257 -27.05 5.35 24.56
N PRO A 258 -26.85 5.42 23.22
CA PRO A 258 -26.21 6.59 22.64
C PRO A 258 -27.04 7.86 22.85
N GLY A 259 -26.35 8.98 23.10
CA GLY A 259 -26.93 10.31 23.19
C GLY A 259 -26.71 11.01 24.54
N ALA A 260 -27.47 12.06 24.75
CA ALA A 260 -27.36 12.91 25.94
C ALA A 260 -28.03 12.29 27.16
N HIS A 261 -27.28 12.20 28.25
CA HIS A 261 -27.72 11.73 29.55
C HIS A 261 -27.63 12.85 30.60
N ALA A 262 -28.63 12.89 31.48
CA ALA A 262 -28.61 13.77 32.64
C ALA A 262 -27.93 13.06 33.81
N LEU A 263 -26.91 13.69 34.38
CA LEU A 263 -26.15 13.19 35.52
C LEU A 263 -26.41 14.11 36.72
N GLU A 264 -26.88 13.54 37.82
CA GLU A 264 -27.04 14.23 39.09
C GLU A 264 -26.23 13.50 40.15
N VAL A 265 -25.35 14.21 40.85
CA VAL A 265 -24.48 13.65 41.89
C VAL A 265 -24.75 14.39 43.17
N GLU A 266 -25.11 13.65 44.21
CA GLU A 266 -25.54 14.20 45.49
C GLU A 266 -24.89 13.46 46.66
N LEU A 267 -24.53 14.23 47.68
CA LEU A 267 -24.05 13.72 48.96
C LEU A 267 -24.45 14.73 50.05
N ALA A 268 -24.90 14.25 51.20
CA ALA A 268 -25.28 15.12 52.30
C ALA A 268 -24.10 16.01 52.73
N GLY A 269 -24.32 17.33 52.85
CA GLY A 269 -23.27 18.29 53.15
C GLY A 269 -22.46 18.76 51.94
N TYR A 270 -22.85 18.39 50.73
CA TYR A 270 -22.25 18.85 49.49
C TYR A 270 -23.28 19.50 48.57
N GLU A 271 -22.82 20.39 47.69
CA GLU A 271 -23.62 20.95 46.62
C GLU A 271 -23.98 19.87 45.60
N VAL A 272 -25.26 19.76 45.27
CA VAL A 272 -25.73 18.84 44.23
C VAL A 272 -25.20 19.30 42.87
N GLN A 273 -24.44 18.44 42.18
CA GLN A 273 -23.95 18.73 40.85
C GLN A 273 -24.84 18.10 39.78
N LYS A 274 -25.28 18.91 38.82
CA LYS A 274 -26.08 18.48 37.67
C LYS A 274 -25.32 18.73 36.38
N LEU A 275 -25.09 17.68 35.61
CA LEU A 275 -24.35 17.73 34.35
C LEU A 275 -25.17 17.07 33.24
N LYS A 276 -24.91 17.49 32.00
CA LYS A 276 -25.33 16.74 30.80
C LYS A 276 -24.08 16.11 30.18
N VAL A 277 -24.15 14.82 29.90
CA VAL A 277 -23.06 14.06 29.27
C VAL A 277 -23.58 13.45 27.98
N ASP A 278 -22.98 13.80 26.86
CA ASP A 278 -23.28 13.15 25.57
C ASP A 278 -22.37 11.93 25.41
N VAL A 279 -22.96 10.77 25.15
CA VAL A 279 -22.24 9.51 24.96
C VAL A 279 -22.46 9.03 23.51
N PRO A 280 -21.48 9.24 22.62
CA PRO A 280 -21.61 8.83 21.23
C PRO A 280 -21.76 7.31 21.10
N LYS A 281 -22.40 6.87 20.01
CA LYS A 281 -22.63 5.45 19.77
C LYS A 281 -21.31 4.69 19.58
N GLY A 282 -21.12 3.67 20.41
CA GLY A 282 -19.94 2.80 20.40
C GLY A 282 -18.70 3.43 21.03
N GLU A 283 -18.87 4.46 21.84
CA GLU A 283 -17.81 5.06 22.61
C GLU A 283 -17.99 4.80 24.11
N THR A 284 -16.87 4.74 24.83
CA THR A 284 -16.86 4.83 26.28
C THR A 284 -16.40 6.22 26.68
N VAL A 285 -17.32 7.02 27.21
CA VAL A 285 -17.01 8.37 27.68
C VAL A 285 -16.65 8.32 29.16
N SER A 286 -15.49 8.89 29.53
CA SER A 286 -15.08 9.02 30.93
C SER A 286 -15.41 10.41 31.48
N ARG A 287 -16.01 10.46 32.67
CA ARG A 287 -16.31 11.73 33.35
C ARG A 287 -15.90 11.68 34.82
N ALA A 288 -15.08 12.64 35.22
CA ALA A 288 -14.75 12.90 36.61
C ALA A 288 -15.71 13.94 37.20
N VAL A 289 -16.19 13.71 38.41
CA VAL A 289 -17.07 14.61 39.16
C VAL A 289 -16.52 14.75 40.58
N THR A 290 -16.28 15.97 41.02
CA THR A 290 -15.84 16.27 42.39
C THR A 290 -16.85 17.20 43.03
N LEU A 291 -17.51 16.74 44.09
CA LEU A 291 -18.51 17.51 44.80
C LEU A 291 -17.86 18.61 45.64
N THR A 292 -18.53 19.75 45.74
CA THR A 292 -18.09 20.89 46.56
C THR A 292 -18.81 20.85 47.91
N PRO A 293 -18.09 20.82 49.05
CA PRO A 293 -18.73 20.85 50.37
C PRO A 293 -19.53 22.15 50.59
N LEU A 294 -20.73 22.04 51.15
CA LEU A 294 -21.53 23.18 51.58
C LEU A 294 -20.93 23.81 52.83
N LYS A 295 -20.65 25.11 52.82
CA LYS A 295 -20.19 25.80 54.03
C LYS A 295 -21.31 25.98 55.05
N VAL A 296 -20.94 25.91 56.32
CA VAL A 296 -21.82 26.07 57.47
C VAL A 296 -21.23 27.11 58.43
N GLU A 297 -22.10 27.74 59.22
CA GLU A 297 -21.69 28.71 60.22
C GLU A 297 -21.12 28.03 61.46
N LEU A 298 -19.94 28.47 61.90
CA LEU A 298 -19.36 28.17 63.20
C LEU A 298 -19.26 29.46 64.00
N VAL A 299 -19.93 29.50 65.16
CA VAL A 299 -19.85 30.61 66.11
C VAL A 299 -18.98 30.19 67.28
N ILE A 300 -17.95 30.99 67.55
CA ILE A 300 -17.01 30.75 68.64
C ILE A 300 -17.19 31.88 69.65
N HIS A 301 -17.61 31.53 70.85
CA HIS A 301 -17.66 32.42 71.99
C HIS A 301 -16.37 32.23 72.78
N VAL A 302 -15.55 33.27 72.87
CA VAL A 302 -14.29 33.23 73.62
C VAL A 302 -14.35 34.24 74.78
N THR A 303 -14.03 33.78 75.98
CA THR A 303 -13.91 34.66 77.15
C THR A 303 -12.51 34.56 77.73
N PRO A 304 -11.76 35.68 77.80
CA PRO A 304 -12.15 37.05 77.48
C PRO A 304 -12.14 37.36 75.97
N ALA A 305 -12.99 38.32 75.54
CA ALA A 305 -13.30 38.57 74.14
C ALA A 305 -12.14 39.09 73.26
N ASP A 306 -11.03 39.52 73.86
CA ASP A 306 -9.82 39.99 73.18
C ASP A 306 -8.73 38.90 73.03
N ALA A 307 -9.05 37.64 73.33
CA ALA A 307 -8.17 36.52 73.04
C ALA A 307 -7.97 36.32 71.53
N GLU A 308 -6.74 35.96 71.11
CA GLU A 308 -6.46 35.52 69.75
C GLU A 308 -7.07 34.13 69.55
N VAL A 309 -7.95 33.99 68.55
CA VAL A 309 -8.53 32.71 68.16
C VAL A 309 -7.90 32.25 66.85
N ARG A 310 -7.48 30.98 66.81
CA ARG A 310 -7.03 30.31 65.60
C ARG A 310 -7.97 29.15 65.27
N LEU A 311 -8.39 29.07 64.03
CA LEU A 311 -9.18 27.97 63.47
C LEU A 311 -8.30 27.22 62.47
N ASP A 312 -8.08 25.94 62.70
CA ASP A 312 -7.16 25.07 61.92
C ASP A 312 -5.77 25.71 61.72
N GLY A 313 -5.29 26.41 62.75
CA GLY A 313 -3.99 27.07 62.75
C GLY A 313 -3.96 28.47 62.11
N ALA A 314 -5.03 28.92 61.46
CA ALA A 314 -5.15 30.28 60.91
C ALA A 314 -5.81 31.23 61.93
N VAL A 315 -5.26 32.44 62.11
CA VAL A 315 -5.87 33.47 62.98
C VAL A 315 -7.18 33.94 62.36
N VAL A 316 -8.26 33.90 63.14
CA VAL A 316 -9.61 34.25 62.70
C VAL A 316 -10.24 35.32 63.58
N VAL A 317 -11.18 36.07 63.00
CA VAL A 317 -11.98 37.06 63.73
C VAL A 317 -13.33 36.43 64.06
N VAL A 318 -13.58 36.22 65.36
CA VAL A 318 -14.79 35.52 65.86
C VAL A 318 -15.96 36.46 66.19
N THR A 319 -15.89 37.74 65.78
CA THR A 319 -16.99 38.71 65.95
C THR A 319 -18.16 38.47 65.00
N VAL A 320 -17.98 37.60 64.01
CA VAL A 320 -19.01 37.16 63.06
C VAL A 320 -18.93 35.63 62.93
N PRO A 321 -20.05 34.95 62.60
CA PRO A 321 -20.02 33.53 62.29
C PRO A 321 -19.01 33.22 61.18
N LEU A 322 -18.16 32.21 61.41
CA LEU A 322 -17.17 31.75 60.44
C LEU A 322 -17.81 30.74 59.49
N GLN A 323 -17.48 30.81 58.20
CA GLN A 323 -17.95 29.86 57.19
C GLN A 323 -16.93 28.73 57.04
N VAL A 324 -17.26 27.57 57.56
CA VAL A 324 -16.39 26.39 57.59
C VAL A 324 -17.01 25.25 56.80
N VAL A 325 -16.18 24.33 56.30
CA VAL A 325 -16.69 23.07 55.73
C VAL A 325 -17.19 22.18 56.87
N PRO A 326 -18.16 21.28 56.66
CA PRO A 326 -18.53 20.33 57.69
C PRO A 326 -17.36 19.38 57.97
N GLY A 327 -17.14 19.07 59.25
CA GLY A 327 -16.02 18.26 59.71
C GLY A 327 -15.50 18.70 61.07
N THR A 328 -14.40 18.07 61.49
CA THR A 328 -13.73 18.41 62.75
C THR A 328 -12.73 19.54 62.50
N HIS A 329 -12.93 20.65 63.19
CA HIS A 329 -12.04 21.80 63.17
C HIS A 329 -11.31 21.94 64.51
N GLN A 330 -10.04 22.31 64.46
CA GLN A 330 -9.26 22.61 65.66
C GLN A 330 -9.36 24.10 65.97
N VAL A 331 -9.88 24.43 67.14
CA VAL A 331 -9.97 25.81 67.63
C VAL A 331 -9.01 26.00 68.78
N GLU A 332 -8.19 27.04 68.69
CA GLU A 332 -7.24 27.42 69.72
C GLU A 332 -7.50 28.85 70.15
N ALA A 333 -7.60 29.09 71.45
CA ALA A 333 -7.72 30.43 72.04
C ALA A 333 -6.51 30.72 72.92
N ARG A 334 -5.84 31.86 72.68
CA ARG A 334 -4.64 32.29 73.39
C ARG A 334 -4.78 33.73 73.86
N ARG A 335 -4.44 34.00 75.12
CA ARG A 335 -4.29 35.35 75.65
C ARG A 335 -3.18 35.39 76.70
N GLN A 336 -2.38 36.46 76.71
CA GLN A 336 -1.34 36.67 77.72
C GLN A 336 -1.96 36.71 79.13
N GLY A 337 -1.39 35.96 80.07
CA GLY A 337 -1.90 35.82 81.43
C GLY A 337 -3.03 34.80 81.59
N TYR A 338 -3.44 34.12 80.52
CA TYR A 338 -4.43 33.04 80.52
C TYR A 338 -3.81 31.72 80.03
N THR A 339 -4.37 30.60 80.47
CA THR A 339 -4.02 29.28 79.92
C THR A 339 -4.56 29.16 78.50
N THR A 340 -3.72 28.68 77.58
CA THR A 340 -4.16 28.38 76.21
C THR A 340 -5.11 27.19 76.21
N VAL A 341 -6.25 27.32 75.52
CA VAL A 341 -7.20 26.22 75.34
C VAL A 341 -7.18 25.81 73.88
N GLN A 342 -7.12 24.49 73.64
CA GLN A 342 -7.33 23.88 72.34
C GLN A 342 -8.51 22.93 72.43
N HIS A 343 -9.44 23.04 71.49
CA HIS A 343 -10.63 22.21 71.43
C HIS A 343 -10.94 21.82 69.99
N ALA A 344 -11.31 20.56 69.79
CA ALA A 344 -11.83 20.09 68.53
C ALA A 344 -13.35 20.28 68.50
N VAL A 345 -13.87 21.01 67.52
CA VAL A 345 -15.31 21.15 67.29
C VAL A 345 -15.72 20.36 66.05
N GLU A 346 -16.66 19.45 66.20
CA GLU A 346 -17.27 18.74 65.08
C GLU A 346 -18.47 19.55 64.57
N VAL A 347 -18.36 20.10 63.35
CA VAL A 347 -19.45 20.85 62.72
C VAL A 347 -20.15 19.94 61.73
N LYS A 348 -21.42 19.60 62.01
CA LYS A 348 -22.19 18.70 61.17
C LYS A 348 -22.77 19.42 59.95
N PRO A 349 -22.90 18.75 58.79
CA PRO A 349 -23.57 19.29 57.63
C PRO A 349 -24.94 19.88 57.94
N GLY A 350 -25.23 21.07 57.39
CA GLY A 350 -26.53 21.73 57.52
C GLY A 350 -26.88 22.24 58.92
N THR A 351 -25.93 22.18 59.87
CA THR A 351 -26.11 22.69 61.23
C THR A 351 -25.15 23.86 61.49
N ARG A 352 -25.59 24.81 62.32
CA ARG A 352 -24.69 25.82 62.88
C ARG A 352 -23.90 25.19 64.02
N GLY A 353 -22.57 25.24 63.93
CA GLY A 353 -21.68 24.87 65.03
C GLY A 353 -21.59 25.98 66.06
N GLU A 354 -21.54 25.62 67.33
CA GLU A 354 -21.27 26.56 68.41
C GLU A 354 -20.21 25.98 69.35
N LEU A 355 -19.25 26.82 69.74
CA LEU A 355 -18.19 26.46 70.67
C LEU A 355 -17.97 27.60 71.65
N ALA A 356 -17.86 27.28 72.94
CA ALA A 356 -17.48 28.23 73.99
C ALA A 356 -16.13 27.86 74.59
N LEU A 357 -15.23 28.84 74.71
CA LEU A 357 -13.84 28.70 75.18
C LEU A 357 -13.49 29.69 76.28
#